data_AF-A0A7K2BZF5-F1
#
_entry.id   AF-A0A7K2BZF5-F1
#
_cell.length_a   1.000
_cell.length_b   1.000
_cell.length_c   1.000
_cell.angle_alpha   90.00
_cell.angle_beta   90.00
_cell.angle_gamma   90.00
#
_symmetry.space_group_name_H-M   'P 1'
#
loop_
_entity.id
_entity.type
_entity.pdbx_description
1 polymer ?
#
loop_
_entity_poly.entity_id
_entity_poly.type
_entity_poly.pdbx_seq_one_letter_code
_entity_poly.pdbx_strand_id
1 'polypeptide(L)'
;MSQVEVRRVPIFSKNDCEANLLLSALVTGLTGLQMLFRFHDNKIQFRTTAENLTKKKHYHENRCGQYTKSKYPDQLFIERAEALISSQESIWSKEATNLPQYGMSQ
;
A
#
# COMPACT_ATOMS: atom_id res chain seq x y z
N MET A 1 2.40 25.74 58.61
CA MET A 1 1.81 25.33 57.32
C MET A 1 2.35 26.28 56.26
N SER A 2 3.27 25.81 55.42
CA SER A 2 3.91 26.63 54.37
C SER A 2 3.05 26.61 53.11
N GLN A 3 2.70 27.78 52.58
CA GLN A 3 1.91 27.93 51.35
C GLN A 3 2.79 27.57 50.13
N VAL A 4 2.36 26.58 49.35
CA VAL A 4 3.02 26.17 48.10
C VAL A 4 2.52 27.08 46.97
N GLU A 5 3.39 27.98 46.51
CA GLU A 5 3.08 28.87 45.40
C GLU A 5 3.24 28.14 44.07
N VAL A 6 2.12 27.78 43.45
CA VAL A 6 2.09 27.11 42.14
C VAL A 6 2.35 28.16 41.05
N ARG A 7 3.61 28.33 40.67
CA ARG A 7 4.01 29.19 39.56
C ARG A 7 3.57 28.57 38.23
N ARG A 8 2.47 29.07 37.65
CA ARG A 8 1.98 28.70 36.31
C ARG A 8 2.99 29.18 35.26
N VAL A 9 3.86 28.30 34.81
CA VAL A 9 4.71 28.56 33.64
C VAL A 9 3.82 28.47 32.40
N PRO A 10 3.79 29.50 31.52
CA PRO A 10 3.12 29.37 30.24
C PRO A 10 3.88 28.34 29.39
N ILE A 11 3.21 27.23 29.06
CA ILE A 11 3.81 26.09 28.32
C ILE A 11 3.99 26.42 26.82
N PHE A 12 3.40 27.51 26.33
CA PHE A 12 3.44 27.87 24.91
C PHE A 12 3.97 29.30 24.75
N SER A 13 5.23 29.42 24.33
CA SER A 13 5.76 30.67 23.82
C SER A 13 5.21 30.87 22.40
N LYS A 14 4.92 32.12 22.02
CA LYS A 14 4.33 32.45 20.72
C LYS A 14 5.18 31.95 19.54
N ASN A 15 6.49 31.87 19.75
CA ASN A 15 7.49 31.39 18.78
C ASN A 15 7.39 29.87 18.55
N ASP A 16 6.93 29.11 19.55
CA ASP A 16 6.77 27.65 19.45
C ASP A 16 5.57 27.30 18.57
N CYS A 17 4.56 28.17 18.52
CA CYS A 17 3.38 27.98 17.69
C CYS A 17 3.70 28.08 16.19
N GLU A 18 4.52 29.07 15.79
CA GLU A 18 4.90 29.25 14.39
C GLU A 18 5.81 28.12 13.91
N ALA A 19 6.77 27.69 14.75
CA ALA A 19 7.65 26.57 14.44
C ALA A 19 6.87 25.25 14.27
N ASN A 20 5.91 24.97 15.16
CA ASN A 20 5.09 23.76 15.08
C ASN A 20 4.13 23.78 13.88
N LEU A 21 3.61 24.95 13.51
CA LEU A 21 2.77 25.11 12.32
C LEU A 21 3.55 24.74 11.04
N LEU A 22 4.78 25.28 10.90
CA LEU A 22 5.64 24.97 9.75
C LEU A 22 6.04 23.49 9.70
N LEU A 23 6.34 22.88 10.84
CA LEU A 23 6.67 21.45 10.93
C LEU A 23 5.48 20.58 10.50
N SER A 24 4.27 20.89 10.98
CA SER A 24 3.06 20.14 10.61
C SER A 24 2.70 20.29 9.13
N ALA A 25 2.88 21.48 8.56
CA ALA A 25 2.66 21.73 7.13
C ALA A 25 3.64 20.91 6.27
N LEU A 26 4.92 20.89 6.66
CA LEU A 26 5.95 20.11 5.98
C LEU A 26 5.66 18.60 6.03
N VAL A 27 5.32 18.08 7.22
CA VAL A 27 5.00 16.66 7.42
C VAL A 27 3.77 16.27 6.59
N THR A 28 2.74 17.11 6.56
CA THR A 28 1.53 16.88 5.77
C THR A 28 1.84 16.83 4.27
N GLY A 29 2.66 17.76 3.78
CA GLY A 29 3.10 17.78 2.37
C GLY A 29 3.89 16.53 1.99
N LEU A 30 4.85 16.11 2.82
CA LEU A 30 5.65 14.91 2.59
C LEU A 30 4.80 13.63 2.64
N THR A 31 3.84 13.57 3.58
CA THR A 31 2.93 12.43 3.72
C THR A 31 2.01 12.32 2.49
N GLY A 32 1.47 13.44 2.01
CA GLY A 32 0.65 13.47 0.79
C GLY A 32 1.44 13.03 -0.44
N LEU A 33 2.70 13.48 -0.55
CA LEU A 33 3.57 13.06 -1.65
C LEU A 33 3.91 11.56 -1.58
N GLN A 34 4.20 11.03 -0.39
CA GLN A 34 4.44 9.61 -0.18
C GLN A 34 3.21 8.76 -0.54
N MET A 35 2.00 9.20 -0.19
CA MET A 35 0.76 8.53 -0.59
C MET A 35 0.58 8.53 -2.11
N LEU A 36 0.93 9.62 -2.79
CA LEU A 36 0.83 9.71 -4.25
C LEU A 36 1.78 8.73 -4.96
N PHE A 37 3.01 8.60 -4.47
CA PHE A 37 3.95 7.60 -5.00
C PHE A 37 3.46 6.17 -4.78
N ARG A 38 2.95 5.85 -3.58
CA ARG A 38 2.36 4.53 -3.30
C ARG A 38 1.17 4.21 -4.21
N PHE A 39 0.33 5.20 -4.51
CA PHE A 39 -0.77 5.03 -5.46
C PHE A 39 -0.26 4.72 -6.88
N HIS A 40 0.81 5.40 -7.30
CA HIS A 40 1.42 5.16 -8.60
C HIS A 40 2.00 3.74 -8.70
N ASP A 41 2.75 3.29 -7.69
CA ASP A 41 3.33 1.96 -7.65
C ASP A 41 2.25 0.87 -7.66
N ASN A 42 1.21 1.00 -6.84
CA ASN A 42 0.13 0.02 -6.82
C ASN A 42 -0.62 -0.04 -8.16
N LYS A 43 -0.79 1.11 -8.84
CA LYS A 43 -1.40 1.19 -10.17
C LYS A 43 -0.53 0.53 -11.25
N ILE A 44 0.79 0.65 -11.17
CA ILE A 44 1.72 -0.04 -12.08
C ILE A 44 1.62 -1.55 -11.88
N GLN A 45 1.67 -2.03 -10.63
CA GLN A 45 1.58 -3.46 -10.30
C GLN A 45 0.29 -4.10 -10.84
N PHE A 46 -0.84 -3.39 -10.75
CA PHE A 46 -2.10 -3.84 -11.32
C PHE A 46 -2.03 -4.00 -12.84
N ARG A 47 -1.44 -3.03 -13.56
CA ARG A 47 -1.29 -3.08 -15.02
C ARG A 47 -0.38 -4.23 -15.46
N THR A 48 0.76 -4.42 -14.79
CA THR A 48 1.67 -5.52 -15.09
C THR A 48 1.02 -6.89 -14.85
N THR A 49 0.17 -7.00 -13.82
CA THR A 49 -0.60 -8.23 -13.56
C THR A 49 -1.62 -8.52 -14.67
N ALA A 50 -2.31 -7.49 -15.18
CA ALA A 50 -3.23 -7.63 -16.31
C ALA A 50 -2.51 -8.02 -17.62
N GLU A 51 -1.33 -7.46 -17.86
CA GLU A 51 -0.48 -7.83 -19.00
C GLU A 51 0.01 -9.28 -18.90
N ASN A 52 0.41 -9.72 -17.71
CA ASN A 52 0.79 -11.12 -17.46
C ASN A 52 -0.37 -12.09 -17.67
N LEU A 53 -1.60 -11.70 -17.31
CA LEU A 53 -2.80 -12.51 -17.53
C LEU A 53 -3.13 -12.62 -19.02
N THR A 54 -3.02 -11.51 -19.76
CA THR A 54 -3.19 -11.47 -21.22
C THR A 54 -2.15 -12.33 -21.93
N LYS A 55 -0.89 -12.27 -21.49
CA LYS A 55 0.20 -13.10 -22.03
C LYS A 55 -0.07 -14.58 -21.78
N LYS A 56 -0.51 -14.97 -20.57
CA LYS A 56 -0.89 -16.36 -20.25
C LYS A 56 -2.06 -16.84 -21.10
N LYS A 57 -3.07 -15.99 -21.35
CA LYS A 57 -4.20 -16.28 -22.24
C LYS A 57 -3.73 -16.55 -23.67
N HIS A 58 -2.87 -15.71 -24.23
CA HIS A 58 -2.31 -15.94 -25.56
C HIS A 58 -1.46 -17.21 -25.65
N TYR A 59 -0.72 -17.56 -24.59
CA TYR A 59 0.02 -18.82 -24.53
C TYR A 59 -0.90 -20.06 -24.53
N HIS A 60 -2.04 -19.94 -23.85
CA HIS A 60 -3.07 -20.98 -23.81
C HIS A 60 -3.75 -21.17 -25.18
N GLU A 61 -4.21 -20.07 -25.79
CA GLU A 61 -4.89 -20.08 -27.10
C GLU A 61 -3.99 -20.62 -28.22
N ASN A 62 -2.70 -20.27 -28.21
CA ASN A 62 -1.75 -20.77 -29.20
C ASN A 62 -1.21 -22.18 -28.88
N ARG A 63 -1.68 -22.84 -27.80
CA ARG A 63 -1.20 -24.13 -27.30
C ARG A 63 0.34 -24.20 -27.23
N CYS A 64 0.97 -23.14 -26.76
CA CYS A 64 2.43 -23.04 -26.70
C CYS A 64 2.98 -23.41 -25.32
N GLY A 65 4.18 -23.99 -25.27
CA GLY A 65 4.91 -24.25 -24.03
C GLY A 65 4.36 -25.42 -23.22
N GLN A 66 4.11 -25.20 -21.93
CA GLN A 66 3.69 -26.27 -21.00
C GLN A 66 2.24 -26.72 -21.24
N TYR A 67 1.43 -25.90 -21.93
CA TYR A 67 0.06 -26.21 -22.29
C TYR A 67 -0.04 -27.26 -23.41
N THR A 68 1.00 -27.42 -24.25
CA THR A 68 1.05 -28.44 -25.31
C THR A 68 1.31 -29.85 -24.77
N LYS A 69 1.97 -29.95 -23.61
CA LYS A 69 2.37 -31.22 -22.98
C LYS A 69 1.40 -31.68 -21.89
N SER A 70 0.45 -30.83 -21.49
CA SER A 70 -0.52 -31.14 -20.44
C SER A 70 -1.71 -31.93 -21.01
N LYS A 71 -2.17 -32.92 -20.26
CA LYS A 71 -3.38 -33.70 -20.56
C LYS A 71 -4.66 -32.85 -20.44
N TYR A 72 -4.62 -31.78 -19.65
CA TYR A 72 -5.73 -30.83 -19.41
C TYR A 72 -5.21 -29.39 -19.43
N PRO A 73 -5.08 -28.75 -20.62
CA PRO A 73 -4.52 -27.41 -20.74
C PRO A 73 -5.37 -26.32 -20.06
N ASP A 74 -6.70 -26.47 -20.07
CA ASP A 74 -7.63 -25.51 -19.46
C ASP A 74 -7.50 -25.48 -17.93
N GLN A 75 -7.38 -26.65 -17.29
CA GLN A 75 -7.17 -26.74 -15.83
C GLN A 75 -5.84 -26.11 -15.41
N LEU A 76 -4.77 -26.35 -16.17
CA LEU A 76 -3.46 -25.75 -15.90
C LEU A 76 -3.51 -24.22 -16.03
N PHE A 77 -4.32 -23.69 -16.96
CA PHE A 77 -4.51 -22.26 -17.10
C PHE A 77 -5.23 -21.66 -15.89
N ILE A 78 -6.32 -22.29 -15.44
CA ILE A 78 -7.09 -21.86 -14.27
C ILE A 78 -6.20 -21.84 -13.02
N GLU A 79 -5.47 -22.92 -12.75
CA GLU A 79 -4.54 -23.01 -11.62
C GLU A 79 -3.48 -21.90 -11.66
N ARG A 80 -2.90 -21.63 -12.84
CA ARG A 80 -1.88 -20.59 -13.04
C ARG A 80 -2.44 -19.16 -12.96
N ALA A 81 -3.73 -18.99 -13.24
CA ALA A 81 -4.43 -17.72 -13.11
C ALA A 81 -4.77 -17.46 -11.64
N GLU A 82 -5.34 -18.44 -10.94
CA GLU A 82 -5.65 -18.37 -9.51
C GLU A 82 -4.40 -18.17 -8.65
N ALA A 83 -3.29 -18.84 -8.98
CA ALA A 83 -2.02 -18.62 -8.29
C ALA A 83 -1.49 -17.18 -8.45
N LEU A 84 -1.71 -16.54 -9.60
CA LEU A 84 -1.29 -15.15 -9.85
C LEU A 84 -2.18 -14.17 -9.07
N ILE A 85 -3.49 -14.42 -9.04
CA ILE A 85 -4.45 -13.61 -8.27
C ILE A 85 -4.14 -13.73 -6.78
N SER A 86 -3.96 -14.96 -6.28
CA SER A 86 -3.63 -15.24 -4.88
C SER A 86 -2.31 -14.57 -4.47
N SER A 87 -1.29 -14.55 -5.35
CA SER A 87 -0.05 -13.84 -5.04
C SER A 87 -0.25 -12.33 -4.94
N GLN A 88 -1.11 -11.77 -5.80
CA GLN A 88 -1.46 -10.35 -5.78
C GLN A 88 -2.23 -9.97 -4.50
N GLU A 89 -3.19 -10.79 -4.09
CA GLU A 89 -3.91 -10.62 -2.83
C GLU A 89 -2.98 -10.67 -1.62
N SER A 90 -1.98 -11.57 -1.63
CA SER A 90 -0.96 -11.62 -0.58
C SER A 90 -0.12 -10.34 -0.51
N ILE A 91 0.23 -9.75 -1.66
CA ILE A 91 0.96 -8.48 -1.73
C ILE A 91 0.10 -7.35 -1.15
N TRP A 92 -1.18 -7.27 -1.53
CA TRP A 92 -2.10 -6.26 -0.99
C TRP A 92 -2.38 -6.44 0.50
N SER A 93 -2.51 -7.66 0.99
CA SER A 93 -2.68 -7.95 2.42
C SER A 93 -1.47 -7.49 3.25
N LYS A 94 -0.26 -7.73 2.74
CA LYS A 94 0.99 -7.23 3.36
C LYS A 94 1.07 -5.72 3.32
N GLU A 95 0.70 -5.10 2.20
CA GLU A 95 0.69 -3.64 2.06
C GLU A 95 -0.33 -2.98 3.00
N ALA A 96 -1.52 -3.59 3.16
CA ALA A 96 -2.57 -3.14 4.07
C ALA A 96 -2.16 -3.27 5.54
N THR A 97 -1.41 -4.32 5.89
CA THR A 97 -0.89 -4.54 7.24
C THR A 97 0.21 -3.53 7.60
N ASN A 98 0.97 -3.03 6.62
CA ASN A 98 2.03 -2.04 6.81
C ASN A 98 1.54 -0.57 6.81
N LEU A 99 0.24 -0.32 6.69
CA LEU A 99 -0.31 1.01 6.92
C LEU A 99 -0.39 1.27 8.44
N PRO A 100 0.17 2.37 8.97
CA PRO A 100 -0.07 2.74 10.36
C PRO A 100 -1.57 2.92 10.55
N GLN A 101 -2.15 2.12 11.46
CA GLN A 101 -3.55 2.19 11.86
C GLN A 101 -3.86 3.60 12.40
N TYR A 102 -4.28 4.51 11.53
CA TYR A 102 -4.86 5.79 11.95
C TYR A 102 -6.25 5.48 12.48
N GLY A 103 -6.37 5.57 13.81
CA GLY A 103 -7.47 5.03 14.60
C GLY A 103 -8.85 5.16 13.97
N MET A 104 -9.44 4.02 13.65
CA MET A 104 -10.86 3.81 13.90
C MET A 104 -10.96 2.97 15.16
N SER A 105 -11.08 3.66 16.29
CA SER A 105 -11.63 3.09 17.52
C SER A 105 -13.01 2.52 17.21
N GLN A 106 -13.15 1.20 17.34
CA GLN A 106 -14.42 0.57 17.67
C GLN A 106 -14.64 0.70 19.18
#